data_AF-A0A930XZ97-F1
#
_entry.id   AF-A0A930XZ97-F1
#
_cell.length_a   1.000
_cell.length_b   1.000
_cell.length_c   1.000
_cell.angle_alpha   90.00
_cell.angle_beta   90.00
_cell.angle_gamma   90.00
#
_symmetry.space_group_name_H-M   'P 1'
#
loop_
_entity.id
_entity.type
_entity.pdbx_description
1 polymer ?
#
loop_
_entity_poly.entity_id
_entity_poly.type
_entity_poly.pdbx_seq_one_letter_code
_entity_poly.pdbx_strand_id
1 'polypeptide(L)'
;MRKIILIAFITLIGCNKSIGHGNIQKEKQIFVCPPCGESYDSITYEKEGICPYCDMKLIPKTSLGTKKNANKKDLTICFYLQDNVELLDFAGPMEVFTAAGFKVFTVSKTKDRITSQGVLTIIPEYSIQDAPKSDVMVFFGGSHSTPTNDPAVISWIKSRKKNTDYFISVCTGAFIMGKAGILDNLTATTFHSQIEALQKALPTTKVLPNVRFVDNGNVITTAGISAGIDGALHFVAKIKGEEFAKKIAKIIEYDKWIPEQGLIVNKK
;
A
#
# COMPACT_ATOMS: atom_id res chain seq x y z
N MET A 1 51.65 21.40 66.22
CA MET A 1 52.77 22.19 65.63
C MET A 1 52.68 22.01 64.11
N ARG A 2 52.46 22.96 63.20
CA ARG A 2 52.34 24.44 63.12
C ARG A 2 51.05 24.73 62.30
N LYS A 3 49.99 25.34 62.87
CA LYS A 3 49.56 26.75 62.76
C LYS A 3 49.87 27.45 61.43
N ILE A 4 48.86 28.01 60.76
CA ILE A 4 48.64 29.47 60.60
C ILE A 4 47.21 29.73 60.11
N ILE A 5 46.49 30.55 60.89
CA ILE A 5 45.28 31.29 60.53
C ILE A 5 45.74 32.67 60.07
N LEU A 6 45.18 33.24 59.00
CA LEU A 6 44.91 34.68 58.97
C LEU A 6 43.83 35.04 57.94
N ILE A 7 42.78 35.68 58.45
CA ILE A 7 41.70 36.34 57.72
C ILE A 7 42.18 37.74 57.33
N ALA A 8 41.92 38.17 56.10
CA ALA A 8 42.04 39.57 55.70
C ALA A 8 40.82 39.99 54.87
N PHE A 9 40.11 40.99 55.39
CA PHE A 9 39.03 41.77 54.78
C PHE A 9 39.52 42.47 53.51
N ILE A 10 38.79 42.35 52.39
CA ILE A 10 38.87 43.30 51.27
C ILE A 10 37.45 43.65 50.80
N THR A 11 37.26 44.95 50.68
CA THR A 11 36.07 45.75 50.43
C THR A 11 35.34 45.46 49.11
N LEU A 12 34.01 45.41 49.18
CA LEU A 12 33.09 45.41 48.04
C LEU A 12 32.86 46.84 47.53
N ILE A 13 33.33 47.14 46.33
CA ILE A 13 32.88 48.27 45.49
C ILE A 13 32.43 47.69 44.16
N GLY A 14 31.18 47.98 43.79
CA GLY A 14 30.48 47.33 42.70
C GLY A 14 30.93 47.74 41.29
N CYS A 15 30.54 46.91 40.32
CA CYS A 15 30.27 47.34 38.97
C CYS A 15 29.10 46.53 38.41
N ASN A 16 28.03 47.26 38.15
CA ASN A 16 26.80 46.85 37.49
C ASN A 16 27.13 46.52 36.02
N LYS A 17 26.82 45.31 35.54
CA LYS A 17 26.71 45.05 34.09
C LYS A 17 25.47 44.22 33.80
N SER A 18 24.68 44.83 32.94
CA SER A 18 23.37 44.47 32.44
C SER A 18 23.28 43.06 31.86
N ILE A 19 22.15 42.43 32.18
CA ILE A 19 21.64 41.21 31.57
C ILE A 19 21.28 41.53 30.11
N GLY A 20 22.09 41.03 29.17
CA GLY A 20 21.72 40.98 27.76
C GLY A 20 20.60 39.95 27.57
N HIS A 21 19.41 40.43 27.20
CA HIS A 21 18.35 39.56 26.69
C HIS A 21 18.82 38.93 25.37
N GLY A 22 19.27 37.69 25.43
CA GLY A 22 19.46 36.84 24.26
C GLY A 22 18.10 36.64 23.59
N ASN A 23 17.95 37.25 22.42
CA ASN A 23 16.78 37.11 21.58
C ASN A 23 16.74 35.66 21.07
N ILE A 24 15.91 34.82 21.70
CA ILE A 24 15.63 33.46 21.19
C ILE A 24 14.85 33.66 19.90
N GLN A 25 15.54 33.69 18.77
CA GLN A 25 14.91 33.61 17.46
C GLN A 25 14.18 32.27 17.41
N LYS A 26 12.84 32.29 17.51
CA LYS A 26 12.01 31.14 17.17
C LYS A 26 12.36 30.75 15.74
N GLU A 27 12.97 29.58 15.55
CA GLU A 27 13.21 29.03 14.23
C GLU A 27 11.89 29.05 13.44
N LYS A 28 11.89 29.75 12.30
CA LYS A 28 10.71 29.81 11.43
C LYS A 28 10.38 28.38 11.01
N GLN A 29 9.17 27.94 11.32
CA GLN A 29 8.67 26.63 10.93
C GLN A 29 8.54 26.59 9.40
N ILE A 30 9.31 25.71 8.76
CA ILE A 30 9.27 25.48 7.31
C ILE A 30 8.27 24.38 7.02
N PHE A 31 7.44 24.60 6.01
CA PHE A 31 6.49 23.62 5.50
C PHE A 31 6.96 23.07 4.17
N VAL A 32 6.55 21.85 3.85
CA VAL A 32 6.85 21.14 2.60
C VAL A 32 5.59 20.42 2.14
N CYS A 33 5.54 20.13 0.84
CA CYS A 33 4.55 19.19 0.35
C CYS A 33 4.88 17.80 0.93
N PRO A 34 3.90 17.02 1.40
CA PRO A 34 4.15 15.62 1.74
C PRO A 34 4.82 14.88 0.58
N PRO A 35 5.95 14.18 0.81
CA PRO A 35 6.72 13.59 -0.27
C PRO A 35 5.86 12.63 -1.10
N CYS A 36 5.70 12.96 -2.37
CA CYS A 36 4.91 12.19 -3.32
C CYS A 36 5.75 11.71 -4.53
N GLY A 37 7.07 11.85 -4.47
CA GLY A 37 8.00 11.43 -5.51
C GLY A 37 8.09 12.38 -6.70
N GLU A 38 7.61 13.62 -6.57
CA GLU A 38 7.64 14.62 -7.65
C GLU A 38 8.76 15.63 -7.48
N SER A 39 9.05 16.35 -8.56
CA SER A 39 10.05 17.43 -8.57
C SER A 39 9.75 18.54 -7.55
N TYR A 40 8.48 18.73 -7.16
CA TYR A 40 8.08 19.74 -6.18
C TYR A 40 8.20 19.31 -4.72
N ASP A 41 8.59 18.06 -4.44
CA ASP A 41 8.81 17.57 -3.06
C ASP A 41 9.93 18.33 -2.33
N SER A 42 10.87 18.93 -3.08
CA SER A 42 11.96 19.75 -2.52
C SER A 42 11.57 21.20 -2.26
N ILE A 43 10.37 21.64 -2.66
CA ILE A 43 9.92 23.03 -2.49
C ILE A 43 9.50 23.25 -1.03
N THR A 44 9.99 24.34 -0.45
CA THR A 44 9.70 24.76 0.92
C THR A 44 8.80 25.99 0.95
N TYR A 45 7.95 26.08 1.97
CA TYR A 45 7.00 27.15 2.18
C TYR A 45 7.17 27.72 3.59
N GLU A 46 7.01 29.04 3.76
CA GLU A 46 7.13 29.70 5.07
C GLU A 46 5.84 29.67 5.91
N LYS A 47 4.72 29.24 5.31
CA LYS A 47 3.40 29.24 5.94
C LYS A 47 2.69 27.91 5.70
N GLU A 48 1.77 27.58 6.60
CA GLU A 48 0.76 26.56 6.35
C GLU A 48 -0.06 26.92 5.10
N GLY A 49 -0.56 25.90 4.42
CA GLY A 49 -1.35 26.10 3.23
C GLY A 49 -1.54 24.82 2.44
N ILE A 50 -1.90 25.01 1.18
CA ILE A 50 -2.15 23.96 0.21
C ILE A 50 -1.02 24.02 -0.83
N CYS A 51 -0.46 22.86 -1.20
CA CYS A 51 0.55 22.76 -2.24
C CYS A 51 -0.08 23.15 -3.59
N PRO A 52 0.45 24.16 -4.32
CA PRO A 52 -0.16 24.68 -5.55
C PRO A 52 -0.08 23.69 -6.73
N TYR A 53 0.65 22.58 -6.59
CA TYR A 53 0.86 21.60 -7.65
C TYR A 53 -0.02 20.35 -7.52
N CYS A 54 -0.51 20.04 -6.32
CA CYS A 54 -1.28 18.80 -6.07
C CYS A 54 -2.47 18.98 -5.12
N ASP A 55 -2.67 20.17 -4.60
CA ASP A 55 -3.63 20.55 -3.56
C ASP A 55 -3.57 19.75 -2.25
N MET A 56 -2.42 19.13 -1.94
CA MET A 56 -2.22 18.51 -0.63
C MET A 56 -1.93 19.56 0.45
N LYS A 57 -2.42 19.34 1.66
CA LYS A 57 -2.09 20.19 2.82
C LYS A 57 -0.59 20.11 3.09
N LEU A 58 0.07 21.26 3.17
CA LEU A 58 1.49 21.34 3.51
C LEU A 58 1.72 20.86 4.95
N ILE A 59 2.80 20.13 5.17
CA ILE A 59 3.18 19.59 6.48
C ILE A 59 4.47 20.24 6.98
N PRO A 60 4.67 20.34 8.30
CA PRO A 60 5.95 20.80 8.86
C PRO A 60 7.10 19.95 8.34
N LYS A 61 8.20 20.58 7.89
CA LYS A 61 9.41 19.86 7.47
C LYS A 61 9.97 18.98 8.59
N THR A 62 9.76 19.37 9.85
CA THR A 62 10.14 18.61 11.04
C THR A 62 9.28 17.36 11.27
N SER A 63 8.08 17.27 10.68
CA SER A 63 7.24 16.07 10.75
C SER A 63 7.61 15.03 9.70
N LEU A 64 8.50 15.37 8.76
CA LEU A 64 9.22 14.37 7.97
C LEU A 64 10.21 13.66 8.89
N GLY A 65 9.73 12.65 9.62
CA GLY A 65 10.62 11.78 10.40
C GLY A 65 11.75 11.24 9.53
N THR A 66 12.85 10.84 10.15
CA THR A 66 14.08 10.27 9.56
C THR A 66 13.89 8.93 8.82
N LYS A 67 12.71 8.69 8.23
CA LYS A 67 12.53 7.69 7.18
C LYS A 67 13.29 8.19 5.96
N LYS A 68 14.60 7.90 5.94
CA LYS A 68 15.41 7.81 4.72
C LYS A 68 14.51 7.26 3.63
N ASN A 69 14.49 7.91 2.48
CA ASN A 69 14.01 7.35 1.22
C ASN A 69 14.65 5.95 1.08
N ALA A 70 13.97 4.93 1.59
CA ALA A 70 14.31 3.55 1.30
C ALA A 70 14.17 3.48 -0.21
N ASN A 71 15.25 3.15 -0.92
CA ASN A 71 15.26 2.91 -2.36
C ASN A 71 13.92 2.30 -2.75
N LYS A 72 13.04 3.09 -3.38
CA LYS A 72 11.71 2.65 -3.79
C LYS A 72 11.97 1.58 -4.84
N LYS A 73 11.96 0.31 -4.42
CA LYS A 73 12.01 -0.83 -5.35
C LYS A 73 10.82 -0.64 -6.28
N ASP A 74 11.08 -0.49 -7.57
CA ASP A 74 10.02 -0.44 -8.58
C ASP A 74 9.36 -1.82 -8.64
N LEU A 75 8.31 -2.01 -7.82
CA LEU A 75 7.63 -3.29 -7.72
C LEU A 75 6.96 -3.61 -9.05
N THR A 76 7.15 -4.85 -9.48
CA THR A 76 6.49 -5.46 -10.63
C THR A 76 5.26 -6.23 -10.18
N ILE A 77 4.14 -6.03 -10.88
CA ILE A 77 2.84 -6.57 -10.49
C ILE A 77 2.29 -7.46 -11.60
N CYS A 78 2.11 -8.73 -11.29
CA CYS A 78 1.50 -9.73 -12.16
C CYS A 78 -0.01 -9.79 -11.92
N PHE A 79 -0.80 -9.48 -12.95
CA PHE A 79 -2.24 -9.65 -12.94
C PHE A 79 -2.60 -10.98 -13.58
N TYR A 80 -3.02 -11.97 -12.78
CA TYR A 80 -3.50 -13.23 -13.34
C TYR A 80 -4.96 -13.11 -13.76
N LEU A 81 -5.24 -13.27 -15.05
CA LEU A 81 -6.57 -13.13 -15.65
C LEU A 81 -7.04 -14.50 -16.17
N GLN A 82 -8.16 -15.00 -15.66
CA GLN A 82 -8.86 -16.15 -16.23
C GLN A 82 -9.88 -15.73 -17.29
N ASP A 83 -10.30 -16.69 -18.11
CA ASP A 83 -11.50 -16.51 -18.92
C ASP A 83 -12.72 -16.23 -18.04
N ASN A 84 -13.61 -15.35 -18.50
CA ASN A 84 -14.73 -14.80 -17.73
C ASN A 84 -14.30 -14.13 -16.40
N VAL A 85 -13.13 -13.49 -16.37
CA VAL A 85 -12.74 -12.58 -15.28
C VAL A 85 -13.71 -11.38 -15.20
N GLU A 86 -13.99 -10.93 -13.99
CA GLU A 86 -14.79 -9.73 -13.72
C GLU A 86 -14.01 -8.46 -14.13
N LEU A 87 -14.56 -7.67 -15.06
CA LEU A 87 -13.85 -6.53 -15.66
C LEU A 87 -13.36 -5.54 -14.62
N LEU A 88 -14.25 -5.10 -13.73
CA LEU A 88 -13.92 -4.03 -12.78
C LEU A 88 -12.99 -4.52 -11.66
N ASP A 89 -13.00 -5.83 -11.36
CA ASP A 89 -12.09 -6.42 -10.39
C ASP A 89 -10.62 -6.19 -10.76
N PHE A 90 -10.27 -6.23 -12.05
CA PHE A 90 -8.89 -5.96 -12.49
C PHE A 90 -8.70 -4.56 -13.05
N ALA A 91 -9.68 -3.98 -13.76
CA ALA A 91 -9.53 -2.65 -14.33
C ALA A 91 -9.34 -1.57 -13.26
N GLY A 92 -10.08 -1.66 -12.15
CA GLY A 92 -9.96 -0.71 -11.03
C GLY A 92 -8.56 -0.71 -10.38
N PRO A 93 -8.07 -1.86 -9.89
CA PRO A 93 -6.69 -1.97 -9.40
C PRO A 93 -5.62 -1.63 -10.44
N MET A 94 -5.84 -1.96 -11.72
CA MET A 94 -4.91 -1.63 -12.79
C MET A 94 -4.74 -0.11 -12.94
N GLU A 95 -5.85 0.64 -12.94
CA GLU A 95 -5.84 2.10 -12.97
C GLU A 95 -5.03 2.67 -11.79
N VAL A 96 -5.31 2.20 -10.57
CA VAL A 96 -4.59 2.62 -9.36
C VAL A 96 -3.09 2.32 -9.46
N PHE A 97 -2.70 1.11 -9.84
CA PHE A 97 -1.29 0.72 -9.83
C PHE A 97 -0.48 1.37 -10.95
N THR A 98 -1.06 1.53 -12.14
CA THR A 98 -0.40 2.22 -13.25
C THR A 98 -0.25 3.71 -12.97
N ALA A 99 -1.29 4.38 -12.45
CA ALA A 99 -1.21 5.78 -12.00
C ALA A 99 -0.18 5.96 -10.86
N ALA A 100 -0.05 4.96 -9.98
CA ALA A 100 0.98 4.93 -8.95
C ALA A 100 2.39 4.66 -9.49
N GLY A 101 2.58 4.42 -10.79
CA GLY A 101 3.87 4.16 -11.42
C GLY A 101 4.45 2.77 -11.16
N PHE A 102 3.62 1.77 -10.85
CA PHE A 102 4.08 0.37 -10.80
C PHE A 102 4.11 -0.24 -12.21
N LYS A 103 5.02 -1.20 -12.43
CA LYS A 103 5.05 -1.96 -13.68
C LYS A 103 4.06 -3.12 -13.60
N VAL A 104 2.94 -3.00 -14.29
CA VAL A 104 1.89 -4.03 -14.35
C VAL A 104 2.01 -4.83 -15.65
N PHE A 105 1.86 -6.15 -15.58
CA PHE A 105 1.74 -7.03 -16.75
C PHE A 105 0.67 -8.10 -16.54
N THR A 106 0.07 -8.59 -17.62
CA THR A 106 -1.01 -9.58 -17.56
C THR A 106 -0.53 -10.99 -17.87
N VAL A 107 -1.08 -11.96 -17.14
CA VAL A 107 -0.78 -13.39 -17.30
C VAL A 107 -2.08 -14.16 -17.36
N SER A 108 -2.20 -15.13 -18.26
CA SER A 108 -3.24 -16.16 -18.20
C SER A 108 -2.64 -17.55 -18.34
N LYS A 109 -3.48 -18.59 -18.37
CA LYS A 109 -3.03 -19.97 -18.61
C LYS A 109 -2.27 -20.08 -19.94
N THR A 110 -2.78 -19.46 -20.99
CA THR A 110 -2.17 -19.35 -22.32
C THR A 110 -2.19 -17.89 -22.76
N LYS A 111 -1.66 -17.59 -23.96
CA LYS A 111 -1.81 -16.25 -24.58
C LYS A 111 -3.03 -16.14 -25.49
N ASP A 112 -3.89 -17.16 -25.48
CA ASP A 112 -5.12 -17.11 -26.25
C ASP A 112 -6.01 -16.00 -25.74
N ARG A 113 -6.91 -15.52 -26.61
CA ARG A 113 -7.90 -14.51 -26.21
C ARG A 113 -8.75 -15.07 -25.07
N ILE A 114 -9.02 -14.22 -24.08
CA ILE A 114 -10.01 -14.48 -23.03
C ILE A 114 -11.14 -13.46 -23.17
N THR A 115 -12.33 -13.80 -22.67
CA THR A 115 -13.49 -12.92 -22.69
C THR A 115 -13.91 -12.59 -21.26
N SER A 116 -13.81 -11.32 -20.89
CA SER A 116 -14.33 -10.81 -19.62
C SER A 116 -15.84 -10.63 -19.70
N GLN A 117 -16.56 -11.24 -18.76
CA GLN A 117 -18.03 -11.19 -18.63
C GLN A 117 -18.81 -11.46 -19.93
N GLY A 118 -18.26 -12.24 -20.86
CA GLY A 118 -18.89 -12.50 -22.17
C GLY A 118 -18.92 -11.32 -23.15
N VAL A 119 -18.27 -10.18 -22.84
CA VAL A 119 -18.38 -8.94 -23.65
C VAL A 119 -17.02 -8.44 -24.13
N LEU A 120 -16.03 -8.31 -23.25
CA LEU A 120 -14.75 -7.69 -23.59
C LEU A 120 -13.68 -8.74 -23.89
N THR A 121 -13.08 -8.67 -25.08
CA THR A 121 -11.94 -9.53 -25.44
C THR A 121 -10.64 -8.95 -24.89
N ILE A 122 -9.84 -9.78 -24.24
CA ILE A 122 -8.53 -9.44 -23.69
C ILE A 122 -7.50 -10.43 -24.25
N ILE A 123 -6.32 -9.94 -24.62
CA ILE A 123 -5.17 -10.78 -25.00
C ILE A 123 -4.12 -10.64 -23.89
N PRO A 124 -3.85 -11.69 -23.10
CA PRO A 124 -2.81 -11.66 -22.07
C PRO A 124 -1.42 -11.46 -22.68
N GLU A 125 -0.56 -10.68 -22.01
CA GLU A 125 0.81 -10.43 -22.48
C GLU A 125 1.68 -11.70 -22.37
N TYR A 126 1.51 -12.44 -21.26
CA TYR A 126 2.23 -13.69 -21.00
C TYR A 126 1.27 -14.85 -20.65
N SER A 127 1.80 -16.04 -20.80
CA SER A 127 1.23 -17.29 -20.28
C SER A 127 1.89 -17.69 -18.96
N ILE A 128 1.34 -18.67 -18.24
CA ILE A 128 2.00 -19.20 -17.05
C ILE A 128 3.38 -19.84 -17.37
N GLN A 129 3.62 -20.24 -18.61
CA GLN A 129 4.89 -20.85 -19.05
C GLN A 129 6.02 -19.83 -19.23
N ASP A 130 5.70 -18.60 -19.64
CA ASP A 130 6.70 -17.58 -19.99
C ASP A 130 6.57 -16.26 -19.20
N ALA A 131 5.66 -16.19 -18.24
CA ALA A 131 5.52 -15.05 -17.36
C ALA A 131 6.83 -14.73 -16.60
N PRO A 132 7.30 -13.47 -16.62
CA PRO A 132 8.46 -13.05 -15.82
C PRO A 132 8.17 -13.15 -14.32
N LYS A 133 9.21 -13.06 -13.48
CA LYS A 133 9.02 -12.96 -12.03
C LYS A 133 8.32 -11.63 -11.67
N SER A 134 7.56 -11.63 -10.58
CA SER A 134 6.93 -10.41 -10.06
C SER A 134 7.03 -10.33 -8.54
N ASP A 135 7.13 -9.11 -8.04
CA ASP A 135 7.13 -8.81 -6.61
C ASP A 135 5.71 -8.94 -6.02
N VAL A 136 4.69 -8.69 -6.84
CA VAL A 136 3.28 -8.78 -6.44
C VAL A 136 2.52 -9.68 -7.41
N MET A 137 1.61 -10.50 -6.90
CA MET A 137 0.63 -11.24 -7.70
C MET A 137 -0.79 -10.89 -7.28
N VAL A 138 -1.64 -10.59 -8.25
CA VAL A 138 -3.04 -10.22 -8.03
C VAL A 138 -3.97 -11.19 -8.74
N PHE A 139 -5.00 -11.66 -8.02
CA PHE A 139 -6.01 -12.59 -8.52
C PHE A 139 -7.41 -11.98 -8.41
N PHE A 140 -8.24 -12.19 -9.43
CA PHE A 140 -9.51 -11.50 -9.58
C PHE A 140 -10.69 -12.48 -9.58
N GLY A 141 -11.90 -11.95 -9.39
CA GLY A 141 -13.12 -12.74 -9.43
C GLY A 141 -13.61 -13.06 -10.85
N GLY A 142 -14.89 -13.40 -10.96
CA GLY A 142 -15.47 -14.03 -12.15
C GLY A 142 -15.45 -15.56 -12.05
N SER A 143 -15.23 -16.26 -13.17
CA SER A 143 -15.20 -17.72 -13.25
C SER A 143 -13.97 -18.36 -12.58
N HIS A 144 -13.82 -18.16 -11.28
CA HIS A 144 -12.67 -18.61 -10.47
C HIS A 144 -12.54 -20.14 -10.37
N SER A 145 -13.60 -20.90 -10.67
CA SER A 145 -13.57 -22.37 -10.61
C SER A 145 -12.62 -22.98 -11.65
N THR A 146 -12.55 -22.39 -12.85
CA THR A 146 -11.65 -22.82 -13.93
C THR A 146 -10.18 -22.82 -13.48
N PRO A 147 -9.59 -21.70 -13.01
CA PRO A 147 -8.21 -21.71 -12.51
C PRO A 147 -8.05 -22.50 -11.20
N THR A 148 -9.07 -22.56 -10.34
CA THR A 148 -9.03 -23.34 -9.09
C THR A 148 -8.93 -24.85 -9.33
N ASN A 149 -9.55 -25.34 -10.40
CA ASN A 149 -9.57 -26.76 -10.76
C ASN A 149 -8.47 -27.16 -11.74
N ASP A 150 -7.66 -26.21 -12.21
CA ASP A 150 -6.55 -26.47 -13.13
C ASP A 150 -5.23 -26.70 -12.36
N PRO A 151 -4.69 -27.94 -12.34
CA PRO A 151 -3.47 -28.23 -11.60
C PRO A 151 -2.25 -27.47 -12.11
N ALA A 152 -2.18 -27.13 -13.41
CA ALA A 152 -1.06 -26.39 -13.98
C ALA A 152 -1.04 -24.94 -13.46
N VAL A 153 -2.21 -24.30 -13.40
CA VAL A 153 -2.35 -22.94 -12.84
C VAL A 153 -1.98 -22.94 -11.35
N ILE A 154 -2.56 -23.84 -10.55
CA ILE A 154 -2.27 -23.89 -9.11
C ILE A 154 -0.80 -24.22 -8.83
N SER A 155 -0.20 -25.15 -9.59
CA SER A 155 1.23 -25.47 -9.49
C SER A 155 2.10 -24.26 -9.81
N TRP A 156 1.76 -23.52 -10.88
CA TRP A 156 2.45 -22.29 -11.25
C TRP A 156 2.39 -21.25 -10.12
N ILE A 157 1.20 -20.97 -9.55
CA ILE A 157 1.07 -20.03 -8.43
C ILE A 157 1.94 -20.45 -7.24
N LYS A 158 1.91 -21.74 -6.87
CA LYS A 158 2.74 -22.26 -5.78
C LYS A 158 4.23 -22.09 -6.05
N SER A 159 4.67 -22.29 -7.30
CA SER A 159 6.07 -22.10 -7.69
C SER A 159 6.57 -20.66 -7.56
N ARG A 160 5.67 -19.67 -7.67
CA ARG A 160 5.99 -18.24 -7.59
C ARG A 160 6.18 -17.73 -6.16
N LYS A 161 5.64 -18.41 -5.15
CA LYS A 161 5.70 -18.01 -3.72
C LYS A 161 7.06 -17.57 -3.22
N LYS A 162 8.16 -18.20 -3.67
CA LYS A 162 9.52 -17.86 -3.23
C LYS A 162 10.04 -16.52 -3.78
N ASN A 163 9.47 -15.99 -4.85
CA ASN A 163 9.94 -14.79 -5.54
C ASN A 163 8.90 -13.65 -5.50
N THR A 164 7.81 -13.80 -4.75
CA THR A 164 6.71 -12.84 -4.67
C THR A 164 6.58 -12.36 -3.24
N ASP A 165 6.73 -11.05 -3.05
CA ASP A 165 6.70 -10.38 -1.77
C ASP A 165 5.25 -10.19 -1.28
N TYR A 166 4.29 -9.99 -2.20
CA TYR A 166 2.89 -9.72 -1.87
C TYR A 166 1.89 -10.51 -2.73
N PHE A 167 0.80 -10.93 -2.09
CA PHE A 167 -0.35 -11.53 -2.75
C PHE A 167 -1.60 -10.73 -2.47
N ILE A 168 -2.35 -10.41 -3.53
CA ILE A 168 -3.59 -9.64 -3.44
C ILE A 168 -4.70 -10.42 -4.13
N SER A 169 -5.91 -10.44 -3.57
CA SER A 169 -7.10 -10.85 -4.31
C SER A 169 -8.20 -9.82 -4.25
N VAL A 170 -9.00 -9.79 -5.32
CA VAL A 170 -10.27 -9.09 -5.39
C VAL A 170 -11.39 -10.11 -5.57
N CYS A 171 -12.53 -9.89 -4.91
CA CYS A 171 -13.74 -10.69 -5.10
C CYS A 171 -13.47 -12.20 -4.88
N THR A 172 -13.92 -13.05 -5.80
CA THR A 172 -13.69 -14.50 -5.77
C THR A 172 -12.28 -14.95 -6.16
N GLY A 173 -11.37 -14.02 -6.46
CA GLY A 173 -9.93 -14.31 -6.60
C GLY A 173 -9.33 -14.94 -5.33
N ALA A 174 -9.95 -14.72 -4.18
CA ALA A 174 -9.60 -15.36 -2.90
C ALA A 174 -9.66 -16.90 -2.98
N PHE A 175 -10.56 -17.49 -3.78
CA PHE A 175 -10.61 -18.95 -3.95
C PHE A 175 -9.36 -19.49 -4.64
N ILE A 176 -8.81 -18.76 -5.62
CA ILE A 176 -7.59 -19.12 -6.34
C ILE A 176 -6.40 -19.11 -5.37
N MET A 177 -6.29 -18.05 -4.56
CA MET A 177 -5.28 -17.93 -3.52
C MET A 177 -5.41 -19.03 -2.45
N GLY A 178 -6.64 -19.32 -2.02
CA GLY A 178 -6.95 -20.38 -1.08
C GLY A 178 -6.53 -21.76 -1.58
N LYS A 179 -6.85 -22.09 -2.84
CA LYS A 179 -6.44 -23.36 -3.46
C LYS A 179 -4.93 -23.52 -3.57
N ALA A 180 -4.20 -22.41 -3.74
CA ALA A 180 -2.75 -22.39 -3.72
C ALA A 180 -2.16 -22.49 -2.28
N GLY A 181 -2.99 -22.52 -1.24
CA GLY A 181 -2.58 -22.53 0.17
C GLY A 181 -1.92 -21.22 0.59
N ILE A 182 -2.34 -20.08 0.02
CA ILE A 182 -1.85 -18.74 0.41
C ILE A 182 -2.63 -18.21 1.62
N LEU A 183 -3.88 -18.64 1.79
CA LEU A 183 -4.79 -18.14 2.84
C LEU A 183 -4.81 -19.02 4.10
N ASP A 184 -4.01 -20.09 4.15
CA ASP A 184 -4.01 -21.04 5.27
C ASP A 184 -3.66 -20.34 6.58
N ASN A 185 -4.52 -20.50 7.60
CA ASN A 185 -4.38 -19.88 8.93
C ASN A 185 -4.37 -18.33 8.93
N LEU A 186 -4.86 -17.70 7.85
CA LEU A 186 -5.00 -16.24 7.76
C LEU A 186 -6.45 -15.79 7.93
N THR A 187 -6.65 -14.48 8.09
CA THR A 187 -7.97 -13.87 7.96
C THR A 187 -8.15 -13.39 6.53
N ALA A 188 -9.33 -13.59 5.94
CA ALA A 188 -9.61 -13.17 4.57
C ALA A 188 -11.03 -12.60 4.44
N THR A 189 -11.30 -11.94 3.33
CA THR A 189 -12.66 -11.62 2.88
C THR A 189 -12.78 -11.95 1.39
N THR A 190 -14.00 -11.89 0.85
CA THR A 190 -14.29 -12.13 -0.57
C THR A 190 -15.60 -11.42 -0.94
N PHE A 191 -16.14 -11.70 -2.13
CA PHE A 191 -17.45 -11.21 -2.55
C PHE A 191 -18.53 -11.59 -1.54
N HIS A 192 -19.44 -10.67 -1.24
CA HIS A 192 -20.39 -10.81 -0.13
C HIS A 192 -21.23 -12.10 -0.21
N SER A 193 -21.64 -12.52 -1.41
CA SER A 193 -22.43 -13.75 -1.59
C SER A 193 -21.60 -15.03 -1.49
N GLN A 194 -20.28 -14.92 -1.47
CA GLN A 194 -19.34 -16.05 -1.51
C GLN A 194 -18.60 -16.27 -0.19
N ILE A 195 -18.93 -15.50 0.86
CA ILE A 195 -18.31 -15.61 2.19
C ILE A 195 -18.43 -17.04 2.75
N GLU A 196 -19.64 -17.59 2.81
CA GLU A 196 -19.88 -18.93 3.35
C GLU A 196 -19.21 -20.02 2.50
N ALA A 197 -19.27 -19.88 1.18
CA ALA A 197 -18.64 -20.81 0.26
C ALA A 197 -17.11 -20.83 0.41
N LEU A 198 -16.48 -19.67 0.59
CA LEU A 198 -15.04 -19.58 0.82
C LEU A 198 -14.66 -20.16 2.19
N GLN A 199 -15.43 -19.86 3.25
CA GLN A 199 -15.19 -20.41 4.58
C GLN A 199 -15.28 -21.94 4.59
N LYS A 200 -16.26 -22.50 3.87
CA LYS A 200 -16.41 -23.95 3.71
C LYS A 200 -15.25 -24.57 2.92
N ALA A 201 -14.78 -23.89 1.88
CA ALA A 201 -13.66 -24.35 1.07
C ALA A 201 -12.31 -24.28 1.81
N LEU A 202 -12.17 -23.35 2.76
CA LEU A 202 -10.93 -23.05 3.48
C LEU A 202 -11.16 -23.07 5.01
N PRO A 203 -11.30 -24.24 5.64
CA PRO A 203 -11.67 -24.36 7.05
C PRO A 203 -10.64 -23.75 8.03
N THR A 204 -9.38 -23.63 7.63
CA THR A 204 -8.32 -23.00 8.43
C THR A 204 -8.24 -21.48 8.28
N THR A 205 -8.94 -20.91 7.29
CA THR A 205 -8.97 -19.47 7.03
C THR A 205 -10.15 -18.85 7.79
N LYS A 206 -9.95 -17.74 8.48
CA LYS A 206 -11.04 -16.97 9.08
C LYS A 206 -11.63 -16.02 8.03
N VAL A 207 -12.79 -16.36 7.46
CA VAL A 207 -13.42 -15.54 6.42
C VAL A 207 -14.40 -14.55 7.04
N LEU A 208 -14.21 -13.25 6.79
CA LEU A 208 -15.00 -12.18 7.38
C LEU A 208 -15.95 -11.55 6.35
N PRO A 209 -17.26 -11.43 6.65
CA PRO A 209 -18.17 -10.56 5.92
C PRO A 209 -17.97 -9.10 6.31
N ASN A 210 -18.60 -8.17 5.57
CA ASN A 210 -18.76 -6.76 5.93
C ASN A 210 -17.45 -5.98 6.17
N VAL A 211 -16.36 -6.37 5.51
CA VAL A 211 -15.09 -5.63 5.48
C VAL A 211 -14.70 -5.38 4.02
N ARG A 212 -14.19 -4.18 3.69
CA ARG A 212 -13.79 -3.89 2.31
C ARG A 212 -12.51 -4.62 1.91
N PHE A 213 -11.57 -4.74 2.84
CA PHE A 213 -10.37 -5.55 2.68
C PHE A 213 -9.87 -6.08 4.01
N VAL A 214 -8.99 -7.08 3.95
CA VAL A 214 -8.22 -7.63 5.07
C VAL A 214 -6.76 -7.64 4.66
N ASP A 215 -5.88 -7.08 5.49
CA ASP A 215 -4.41 -7.07 5.31
C ASP A 215 -3.73 -7.90 6.41
N ASN A 216 -3.04 -8.98 6.02
CA ASN A 216 -2.28 -9.87 6.91
C ASN A 216 -0.76 -9.60 6.85
N GLY A 217 -0.34 -8.41 6.41
CA GLY A 217 1.05 -8.05 6.17
C GLY A 217 1.40 -8.18 4.68
N ASN A 218 1.67 -9.39 4.22
CA ASN A 218 2.04 -9.69 2.84
C ASN A 218 0.92 -10.30 2.00
N VAL A 219 -0.25 -10.55 2.61
CA VAL A 219 -1.43 -11.13 1.95
C VAL A 219 -2.61 -10.22 2.20
N ILE A 220 -3.17 -9.68 1.12
CA ILE A 220 -4.33 -8.78 1.14
C ILE A 220 -5.47 -9.44 0.37
N THR A 221 -6.67 -9.43 0.94
CA THR A 221 -7.89 -9.88 0.24
C THR A 221 -8.91 -8.76 0.31
N THR A 222 -9.56 -8.43 -0.79
CA THR A 222 -10.64 -7.45 -0.83
C THR A 222 -11.98 -8.13 -1.03
N ALA A 223 -13.06 -7.43 -0.69
CA ALA A 223 -14.41 -7.79 -1.12
C ALA A 223 -14.54 -7.63 -2.65
N GLY A 224 -15.76 -7.67 -3.18
CA GLY A 224 -15.96 -7.64 -4.62
C GLY A 224 -15.83 -6.27 -5.28
N ILE A 225 -15.48 -6.30 -6.56
CA ILE A 225 -15.74 -5.24 -7.53
C ILE A 225 -15.06 -3.93 -7.12
N SER A 226 -15.81 -2.97 -6.59
CA SER A 226 -15.26 -1.65 -6.22
C SER A 226 -14.28 -1.73 -5.05
N ALA A 227 -14.40 -2.73 -4.18
CA ALA A 227 -13.48 -2.90 -3.06
C ALA A 227 -12.05 -3.21 -3.51
N GLY A 228 -11.87 -3.67 -4.76
CA GLY A 228 -10.55 -3.84 -5.37
C GLY A 228 -9.80 -2.51 -5.51
N ILE A 229 -10.49 -1.43 -5.84
CA ILE A 229 -9.90 -0.07 -5.96
C ILE A 229 -9.38 0.38 -4.58
N ASP A 230 -10.20 0.21 -3.54
CA ASP A 230 -9.82 0.60 -2.18
C ASP A 230 -8.65 -0.23 -1.64
N GLY A 231 -8.65 -1.53 -1.91
CA GLY A 231 -7.53 -2.42 -1.54
C GLY A 231 -6.25 -2.12 -2.32
N ALA A 232 -6.35 -1.72 -3.60
CA ALA A 232 -5.21 -1.26 -4.37
C ALA A 232 -4.65 0.04 -3.80
N LEU A 233 -5.49 1.03 -3.48
CA LEU A 233 -5.06 2.29 -2.86
C LEU A 233 -4.46 2.06 -1.47
N HIS A 234 -5.02 1.14 -0.67
CA HIS A 234 -4.42 0.68 0.58
C HIS A 234 -3.01 0.10 0.35
N PHE A 235 -2.83 -0.74 -0.67
CA PHE A 235 -1.51 -1.27 -1.02
C PHE A 235 -0.55 -0.15 -1.46
N VAL A 236 -1.00 0.82 -2.26
CA VAL A 236 -0.19 2.00 -2.60
C VAL A 236 0.23 2.77 -1.35
N ALA A 237 -0.68 2.97 -0.40
CA ALA A 237 -0.40 3.65 0.87
C ALA A 237 0.66 2.90 1.68
N LYS A 238 0.55 1.57 1.73
CA LYS A 238 1.49 0.68 2.41
C LYS A 238 2.91 0.77 1.83
N ILE A 239 3.04 0.87 0.50
CA ILE A 239 4.34 0.84 -0.18
C ILE A 239 4.95 2.24 -0.34
N LYS A 240 4.14 3.23 -0.71
CA LYS A 240 4.59 4.58 -1.11
C LYS A 240 4.13 5.70 -0.16
N GLY A 241 3.38 5.37 0.89
CA GLY A 241 2.86 6.31 1.88
C GLY A 241 1.44 6.77 1.57
N GLU A 242 0.67 7.06 2.62
CA GLU A 242 -0.75 7.44 2.52
C GLU A 242 -0.98 8.69 1.69
N GLU A 243 -0.14 9.72 1.84
CA GLU A 243 -0.27 10.97 1.07
C GLU A 243 -0.07 10.74 -0.43
N PHE A 244 0.84 9.84 -0.80
CA PHE A 244 0.99 9.43 -2.20
C PHE A 244 -0.27 8.71 -2.68
N ALA A 245 -0.85 7.80 -1.89
CA ALA A 245 -2.10 7.13 -2.25
C ALA A 245 -3.29 8.12 -2.38
N LYS A 246 -3.38 9.13 -1.51
CA LYS A 246 -4.39 10.21 -1.64
C LYS A 246 -4.22 10.99 -2.94
N LYS A 247 -2.97 11.29 -3.31
CA LYS A 247 -2.66 11.90 -4.61
C LYS A 247 -3.10 11.00 -5.77
N ILE A 248 -2.84 9.69 -5.71
CA ILE A 248 -3.28 8.76 -6.76
C ILE A 248 -4.81 8.71 -6.83
N ALA A 249 -5.51 8.60 -5.70
CA ALA A 249 -6.97 8.66 -5.66
C ALA A 249 -7.50 9.94 -6.32
N LYS A 250 -6.85 11.08 -6.09
CA LYS A 250 -7.20 12.34 -6.75
C LYS A 250 -6.92 12.34 -8.26
N ILE A 251 -5.77 11.80 -8.69
CA ILE A 251 -5.39 11.71 -10.12
C ILE A 251 -6.43 10.93 -10.92
N ILE A 252 -6.94 9.84 -10.35
CA ILE A 252 -7.93 8.98 -11.01
C ILE A 252 -9.38 9.41 -10.70
N GLU A 253 -9.56 10.59 -10.09
CA GLU A 253 -10.85 11.16 -9.69
C GLU A 253 -11.71 10.25 -8.78
N TYR A 254 -11.07 9.44 -7.94
CA TYR A 254 -11.74 8.56 -7.00
C TYR A 254 -11.88 9.21 -5.61
N ASP A 255 -13.00 9.90 -5.40
CA ASP A 255 -13.31 10.69 -4.19
C ASP A 255 -13.84 9.86 -2.99
N LYS A 256 -14.04 8.56 -3.16
CA LYS A 256 -14.66 7.68 -2.15
C LYS A 256 -13.68 6.92 -1.26
N TRP A 257 -12.39 7.05 -1.49
CA TRP A 257 -11.41 6.27 -0.74
C TRP A 257 -11.32 6.72 0.72
N ILE A 258 -11.49 5.77 1.64
CA ILE A 258 -11.30 5.95 3.08
C ILE A 258 -10.14 5.03 3.50
N PRO A 259 -8.95 5.56 3.87
CA PRO A 259 -7.74 4.76 4.09
C PRO A 259 -7.88 3.61 5.09
N GLU A 260 -8.66 3.81 6.15
CA GLU A 260 -8.78 2.86 7.28
C GLU A 260 -10.07 2.00 7.20
N GLN A 261 -10.72 1.92 6.05
CA GLN A 261 -12.02 1.23 5.92
C GLN A 261 -11.94 -0.31 5.91
N GLY A 262 -10.73 -0.88 5.86
CA GLY A 262 -10.49 -2.32 5.94
C GLY A 262 -9.96 -2.77 7.30
N LEU A 263 -9.74 -4.08 7.42
CA LEU A 263 -9.16 -4.69 8.61
C LEU A 263 -7.66 -4.91 8.42
N ILE A 264 -6.84 -4.31 9.28
CA ILE A 264 -5.40 -4.62 9.38
C ILE A 264 -5.22 -5.63 10.52
N VAL A 265 -4.75 -6.83 10.18
CA VAL A 265 -4.51 -7.89 11.17
C VAL A 265 -3.16 -7.64 11.84
N ASN A 266 -3.18 -7.01 13.01
CA ASN A 266 -1.98 -6.85 13.82
C ASN A 266 -1.53 -8.24 14.32
N LYS A 267 -0.33 -8.66 13.92
CA LYS A 267 0.34 -9.79 14.59
C LYS A 267 0.70 -9.34 16.01
N LYS A 268 0.04 -9.92 17.00
CA LYS A 268 0.54 -9.90 18.38
C LYS A 268 1.84 -10.67 18.47
#